data_AF-A0A420FZB7-F1
#
_entry.id   AF-A0A420FZB7-F1
#
_cell.length_a   1.000
_cell.length_b   1.000
_cell.length_c   1.000
_cell.angle_alpha   90.00
_cell.angle_beta   90.00
_cell.angle_gamma   90.00
#
_symmetry.space_group_name_H-M   'P 1'
#
loop_
_entity.id
_entity.type
_entity.pdbx_description
1 polymer ?
#
loop_
_entity_poly.entity_id
_entity_poly.type
_entity_poly.pdbx_seq_one_letter_code
_entity_poly.pdbx_strand_id
1 'polypeptide(L)'
;MERTEFLAAIRQLAAAAELLARAGPQSLQSDAFQMLAFFRQYEHAGPGSNAPATSDDALFARTGHAALTMAGRNEFAASHALLGQAQALLSVA
;
A
#
# COMPACT_ATOMS: atom_id res chain seq x y z
N MET A 1 -5.54 -14.77 1.06
CA MET A 1 -6.68 -13.88 1.38
C MET A 1 -7.60 -13.82 0.18
N GLU A 2 -8.86 -13.42 0.37
CA GLU A 2 -9.80 -13.28 -0.74
C GLU A 2 -9.42 -12.09 -1.64
N ARG A 3 -9.73 -12.17 -2.94
CA ARG A 3 -9.39 -11.10 -3.90
C ARG A 3 -9.98 -9.74 -3.51
N THR A 4 -11.19 -9.73 -2.96
CA THR A 4 -11.87 -8.51 -2.51
C THR A 4 -11.16 -7.87 -1.33
N GLU A 5 -10.68 -8.67 -0.38
CA GLU A 5 -9.88 -8.20 0.77
C GLU A 5 -8.53 -7.66 0.30
N PHE A 6 -7.88 -8.35 -0.64
CA PHE A 6 -6.62 -7.92 -1.22
C PHE A 6 -6.76 -6.55 -1.91
N LEU A 7 -7.78 -6.40 -2.75
CA LEU A 7 -8.05 -5.13 -3.43
C LEU A 7 -8.40 -4.00 -2.46
N ALA A 8 -9.09 -4.31 -1.35
CA ALA A 8 -9.35 -3.33 -0.31
C ALA A 8 -8.05 -2.86 0.35
N ALA A 9 -7.14 -3.77 0.70
CA ALA A 9 -5.83 -3.44 1.26
C ALA A 9 -4.97 -2.64 0.28
N ILE A 10 -4.91 -3.05 -1.00
CA ILE A 10 -4.19 -2.32 -2.06
C ILE A 10 -4.71 -0.89 -2.21
N ARG A 11 -6.03 -0.68 -2.20
CA ARG A 11 -6.63 0.67 -2.27
C ARG A 11 -6.23 1.53 -1.07
N GLN A 12 -6.20 0.96 0.13
CA GLN A 12 -5.77 1.67 1.32
C GLN A 12 -4.29 2.08 1.23
N LEU A 13 -3.43 1.17 0.74
CA LEU A 13 -2.00 1.44 0.53
C LEU A 13 -1.78 2.51 -0.55
N ALA A 14 -2.51 2.44 -1.66
CA ALA A 14 -2.45 3.46 -2.71
C ALA A 14 -2.91 4.84 -2.18
N ALA A 15 -4.00 4.90 -1.42
CA ALA A 15 -4.46 6.14 -0.81
C ALA A 15 -3.46 6.72 0.20
N ALA A 16 -2.83 5.87 1.02
CA ALA A 16 -1.77 6.28 1.94
C ALA A 16 -0.55 6.85 1.20
N ALA A 17 -0.08 6.17 0.14
CA ALA A 17 1.02 6.64 -0.68
C ALA A 17 0.68 7.96 -1.40
N GLU A 18 -0.55 8.12 -1.88
CA GLU A 18 -1.02 9.37 -2.52
C GLU A 18 -1.06 10.55 -1.54
N LEU A 19 -1.56 10.34 -0.31
CA LEU A 19 -1.52 11.36 0.74
C LEU A 19 -0.09 11.76 1.06
N LEU A 20 0.81 10.78 1.24
CA LEU A 20 2.22 11.03 1.50
C LEU A 20 2.90 11.76 0.33
N ALA A 21 2.62 11.39 -0.91
CA ALA A 21 3.21 12.03 -2.09
C ALA A 21 2.76 13.49 -2.26
N ARG A 22 1.52 13.82 -1.85
CA ARG A 22 0.96 15.17 -2.01
C ARG A 22 1.25 16.10 -0.83
N ALA A 23 1.25 15.57 0.40
CA ALA A 23 1.30 16.36 1.63
C ALA A 23 2.50 16.05 2.52
N GLY A 24 3.27 15.01 2.22
CA GLY A 24 4.43 14.59 3.00
C GLY A 24 5.65 15.51 2.84
N PRO A 25 6.69 15.30 3.68
CA PRO A 25 7.97 16.01 3.54
C PRO A 25 8.61 15.78 2.17
N GLN A 26 9.24 16.81 1.60
CA GLN A 26 9.87 16.73 0.26
C GLN A 26 10.84 15.56 0.10
N SER A 27 11.53 15.16 1.18
CA SER A 27 12.46 14.02 1.19
C SER A 27 11.79 12.67 0.95
N LEU A 28 10.48 12.55 1.21
CA LEU A 28 9.71 11.31 1.07
C LEU A 28 8.76 11.33 -0.13
N GLN A 29 8.46 12.50 -0.71
CA GLN A 29 7.48 12.62 -1.80
C GLN A 29 7.85 11.79 -3.03
N SER A 30 9.12 11.84 -3.46
CA SER A 30 9.59 11.11 -4.64
C SER A 30 9.41 9.59 -4.48
N ASP A 31 9.74 9.05 -3.32
CA ASP A 31 9.58 7.63 -3.03
C ASP A 31 8.09 7.26 -2.91
N ALA A 32 7.29 8.12 -2.27
CA ALA A 32 5.84 7.94 -2.18
C ALA A 32 5.15 7.89 -3.55
N PHE A 33 5.62 8.66 -4.54
CA PHE A 33 5.13 8.55 -5.92
C PHE A 33 5.47 7.19 -6.55
N GLN A 34 6.66 6.65 -6.31
CA GLN A 34 7.04 5.32 -6.78
C GLN A 34 6.20 4.23 -6.11
N MET A 35 5.99 4.33 -4.80
CA MET A 35 5.11 3.43 -4.05
C MET A 35 3.66 3.50 -4.54
N LEU A 36 3.14 4.70 -4.83
CA LEU A 36 1.80 4.87 -5.39
C LEU A 36 1.66 4.16 -6.73
N ALA A 37 2.63 4.35 -7.64
CA ALA A 37 2.63 3.66 -8.93
C ALA A 37 2.68 2.14 -8.76
N PHE A 38 3.52 1.66 -7.82
CA PHE A 38 3.62 0.25 -7.48
C PHE A 38 2.29 -0.33 -6.99
N PHE A 39 1.59 0.29 -6.03
CA PHE A 39 0.32 -0.27 -5.54
C PHE A 39 -0.80 -0.21 -6.59
N ARG A 40 -0.85 0.84 -7.41
CA ARG A 40 -1.85 0.98 -8.48
C ARG A 40 -1.76 -0.11 -9.54
N GLN A 41 -0.61 -0.74 -9.74
CA GLN A 41 -0.48 -1.85 -10.70
C GLN A 41 -1.38 -3.05 -10.33
N TYR A 42 -1.63 -3.24 -9.03
CA TYR A 42 -2.46 -4.33 -8.52
C TYR A 42 -3.96 -4.01 -8.57
N GLU A 43 -4.36 -2.74 -8.62
CA GLU A 43 -5.77 -2.35 -8.82
C GLU A 43 -6.27 -2.66 -10.23
N HIS A 44 -5.38 -2.57 -11.21
CA HIS A 44 -5.70 -2.74 -12.63
C HIS A 44 -5.50 -4.18 -13.13
N ALA A 45 -5.09 -5.10 -12.26
CA ALA A 45 -4.96 -6.50 -12.59
C ALA A 45 -6.35 -7.07 -12.97
N GLY A 46 -6.49 -7.46 -14.24
CA GLY A 46 -7.77 -7.75 -14.87
C GLY A 46 -8.61 -8.82 -14.17
N PRO A 47 -9.92 -8.94 -14.49
CA PRO A 47 -10.89 -9.79 -13.80
C PRO A 47 -10.60 -11.30 -13.81
N GLY A 48 -9.53 -11.77 -14.47
CA GLY A 48 -9.05 -13.16 -14.44
C GLY A 48 -7.71 -13.37 -13.74
N SER A 49 -7.10 -12.32 -13.17
CA SER A 49 -5.87 -12.45 -12.38
C SER A 49 -6.18 -12.79 -10.93
N ASN A 50 -5.62 -13.89 -10.44
CA ASN A 50 -5.65 -14.22 -9.02
C ASN A 50 -4.94 -13.12 -8.23
N ALA A 51 -5.41 -12.88 -7.00
CA ALA A 51 -4.68 -12.00 -6.09
C ALA A 51 -3.26 -12.57 -5.91
N PRO A 52 -2.22 -11.72 -5.96
CA PRO A 52 -0.87 -12.11 -5.59
C PRO A 52 -0.86 -12.80 -4.23
N ALA A 53 -0.02 -13.81 -4.09
CA ALA A 53 0.24 -14.39 -2.78
C ALA A 53 0.90 -13.34 -1.89
N THR A 54 0.42 -13.20 -0.66
CA THR A 54 1.11 -12.44 0.37
C THR A 54 1.78 -13.41 1.34
N SER A 55 2.91 -13.01 1.91
CA SER A 55 3.64 -13.83 2.89
C SER A 55 2.91 -13.93 4.23
N ASP A 56 2.04 -12.95 4.54
CA ASP A 56 1.11 -12.98 5.68
C ASP A 56 -0.10 -12.08 5.36
N ASP A 57 -1.22 -12.73 5.04
CA ASP A 57 -2.47 -12.09 4.62
C ASP A 57 -3.06 -11.17 5.69
N ALA A 58 -3.07 -11.62 6.94
CA ALA A 58 -3.66 -10.88 8.04
C ALA A 58 -2.82 -9.65 8.38
N LEU A 59 -1.49 -9.80 8.35
CA LEU A 59 -0.58 -8.69 8.52
C LEU A 59 -0.71 -7.69 7.38
N PHE A 60 -0.72 -8.14 6.12
CA PHE A 60 -0.85 -7.27 4.95
C PHE A 60 -2.11 -6.39 5.01
N ALA A 61 -3.27 -6.99 5.31
CA ALA A 61 -4.52 -6.25 5.44
C ALA A 61 -4.47 -5.19 6.56
N ARG A 62 -3.90 -5.54 7.72
CA ARG A 62 -3.72 -4.60 8.84
C ARG A 62 -2.74 -3.48 8.50
N THR A 63 -1.66 -3.79 7.80
CA THR A 63 -0.67 -2.81 7.35
C THR A 63 -1.28 -1.79 6.40
N GLY A 64 -2.16 -2.21 5.48
CA GLY A 64 -2.90 -1.29 4.61
C GLY A 64 -3.76 -0.29 5.38
N HIS A 65 -4.57 -0.79 6.32
CA HIS A 65 -5.40 0.07 7.17
C HIS A 65 -4.56 1.02 8.05
N ALA A 66 -3.48 0.50 8.64
CA ALA A 66 -2.59 1.28 9.50
C ALA A 66 -1.85 2.38 8.72
N ALA A 67 -1.34 2.09 7.51
CA ALA A 67 -0.66 3.06 6.67
C ALA A 67 -1.58 4.24 6.34
N LEU A 68 -2.81 3.95 5.91
CA LEU A 68 -3.81 4.99 5.62
C LEU A 68 -4.16 5.82 6.86
N THR A 69 -4.32 5.16 8.01
CA THR A 69 -4.59 5.86 9.28
C THR A 69 -3.45 6.80 9.67
N MET A 70 -2.19 6.37 9.51
CA MET A 70 -1.02 7.21 9.81
C MET A 70 -0.90 8.38 8.82
N ALA A 71 -1.07 8.12 7.52
CA ALA A 71 -1.06 9.18 6.50
C ALA A 71 -2.14 10.24 6.77
N GLY A 72 -3.37 9.81 7.11
CA GLY A 72 -4.48 10.71 7.45
C GLY A 72 -4.25 11.54 8.72
N ARG A 73 -3.36 11.09 9.61
CA ARG A 73 -2.92 11.81 10.81
C ARG A 73 -1.68 12.69 10.58
N ASN A 74 -1.18 12.76 9.34
CA ASN A 74 0.10 13.39 8.98
C ASN A 74 1.33 12.72 9.62
N GLU A 75 1.19 11.48 10.10
CA GLU A 75 2.28 10.64 10.62
C GLU A 75 3.03 9.99 9.44
N PHE A 76 3.62 10.83 8.60
CA PHE A 76 4.13 10.46 7.28
C PHE A 76 5.30 9.47 7.32
N ALA A 77 6.21 9.58 8.29
CA ALA A 77 7.30 8.63 8.46
C ALA A 77 6.79 7.23 8.84
N ALA A 78 5.78 7.16 9.72
CA ALA A 78 5.16 5.89 10.09
C ALA A 78 4.38 5.28 8.92
N SER A 79 3.62 6.11 8.19
CA SER A 79 2.95 5.66 6.97
C SER A 79 3.94 5.11 5.96
N HIS A 80 5.05 5.80 5.73
CA HIS A 80 6.09 5.39 4.78
C HIS A 80 6.70 4.02 5.15
N ALA A 81 7.04 3.81 6.41
CA ALA A 81 7.53 2.52 6.89
C ALA A 81 6.53 1.38 6.69
N LEU A 82 5.24 1.64 6.93
CA LEU A 82 4.16 0.66 6.71
C LEU A 82 3.95 0.35 5.22
N LEU A 83 4.07 1.35 4.34
CA LEU A 83 4.06 1.13 2.89
C LEU A 83 5.21 0.20 2.48
N GLY A 84 6.42 0.42 3.00
CA GLY A 84 7.57 -0.45 2.74
C GLY A 84 7.37 -1.88 3.26
N GLN A 85 6.78 -2.03 4.45
CA GLN A 85 6.41 -3.34 4.99
C GLN A 85 5.40 -4.05 4.08
N ALA A 86 4.38 -3.35 3.59
CA ALA A 86 3.39 -3.93 2.69
C ALA A 86 4.02 -4.41 1.37
N GLN A 87 5.00 -3.68 0.82
CA GLN A 87 5.76 -4.13 -0.35
C GLN A 87 6.53 -5.42 -0.07
N ALA A 88 7.18 -5.53 1.10
CA ALA A 88 7.93 -6.73 1.49
C ALA A 88 7.03 -7.96 1.73
N LEU A 89 5.75 -7.74 2.06
CA LEU A 89 4.77 -8.81 2.25
C LEU A 89 4.17 -9.33 0.94
N LEU A 90 4.28 -8.58 -0.15
CA LEU A 90 3.89 -9.06 -1.47
C LEU A 90 4.99 -10.04 -1.92
N SER A 91 4.66 -11.32 -2.00
CA SER A 91 5.56 -12.28 -2.63
C SER A 91 5.62 -11.96 -4.12
N VAL A 92 6.81 -11.63 -4.62
CA VAL A 92 7.06 -11.60 -6.06
C VAL A 92 6.98 -13.06 -6.53
N ALA A 93 5.85 -13.42 -7.14
CA ALA A 93 5.68 -14.68 -7.85
C ALA A 93 6.48 -14.67 -9.16
#